data_AF-A0A971FI99-F1
#
_entry.id   AF-A0A971FI99-F1
#
_cell.length_a   1.000
_cell.length_b   1.000
_cell.length_c   1.000
_cell.angle_alpha   90.00
_cell.angle_beta   90.00
_cell.angle_gamma   90.00
#
_symmetry.space_group_name_H-M   'P 1'
#
loop_
_entity.id
_entity.type
_entity.pdbx_description
1 polymer ?
#
loop_
_entity_poly.entity_id
_entity_poly.type
_entity_poly.pdbx_seq_one_letter_code
_entity_poly.pdbx_strand_id
1 'polypeptide(L)'
;MRKRGIRLVAGLMAVTLCYCVAVAALFGADRARTAEGMDEVLYLPNEKLLTHFTGGLNSVIADLLWLNCIQYTAREHHGLRHFTWLEAMLTTSTRLDPYFTDVYRLGAIFLAALRADADASLNLIRTGMLHNPHSWHLPYEAAMVYLMNKREEPDARYLATRYLSMSIATGNAPGGIANLTAKLQDEFSLTEIEQDTWKEMLHSEDEFLRELAQRKLIEIDLRHVCRIMNEALGIFKSSRGRPAASLEELVTAGLLRAIPEDPLGGSFFLGSDGVAYNTTLLDDVVNRTLNPVINALDSYNQQHQAWPPDLETLVRTGFLKEIPKHPYPDQHWEYDPSTGHIQ
;
A
#
# COMPACT_ATOMS: atom_id res chain seq x y z
N MET A 1 -12.22 -40.38 49.08
CA MET A 1 -12.48 -39.20 48.22
C MET A 1 -11.42 -38.10 48.31
N ARG A 2 -10.79 -37.85 49.49
CA ARG A 2 -9.79 -36.78 49.72
C ARG A 2 -8.55 -36.79 48.80
N LYS A 3 -8.04 -37.97 48.41
CA LYS A 3 -6.85 -38.11 47.53
C LYS A 3 -7.08 -37.72 46.05
N ARG A 4 -8.32 -37.77 45.55
CA ARG A 4 -8.65 -37.36 44.17
C ARG A 4 -8.76 -35.84 44.04
N GLY A 5 -9.33 -35.16 45.03
CA GLY A 5 -9.39 -33.69 45.06
C GLY A 5 -8.01 -33.04 45.13
N ILE A 6 -7.09 -33.61 45.93
CA ILE A 6 -5.72 -33.10 46.04
C ILE A 6 -4.95 -33.22 44.71
N ARG A 7 -5.17 -34.29 43.94
CA ARG A 7 -4.54 -34.48 42.62
C ARG A 7 -5.10 -33.52 41.56
N LEU A 8 -6.39 -33.23 41.59
CA LEU A 8 -7.02 -32.26 40.69
C LEU A 8 -6.57 -30.84 40.98
N VAL A 9 -6.50 -30.46 42.26
CA VAL A 9 -6.02 -29.14 42.69
C VAL A 9 -4.54 -28.96 42.39
N ALA A 10 -3.71 -30.00 42.58
CA ALA A 10 -2.30 -29.97 42.19
C ALA A 10 -2.12 -29.85 40.66
N GLY A 11 -2.95 -30.53 39.86
CA GLY A 11 -2.95 -30.39 38.40
C GLY A 11 -3.32 -28.98 37.93
N LEU A 12 -4.35 -28.38 38.53
CA LEU A 12 -4.77 -27.01 38.23
C LEU A 12 -3.71 -25.97 38.64
N MET A 13 -3.05 -26.16 39.78
CA MET A 13 -1.92 -25.31 40.18
C MET A 13 -0.71 -25.46 39.25
N ALA A 14 -0.42 -26.67 38.77
CA ALA A 14 0.66 -26.87 37.81
C ALA A 14 0.36 -26.19 36.47
N VAL A 15 -0.87 -26.28 35.98
CA VAL A 15 -1.28 -25.62 34.71
C VAL A 15 -1.25 -24.10 34.84
N THR A 16 -1.76 -23.55 35.94
CA THR A 16 -1.74 -22.10 36.18
C THR A 16 -0.32 -21.58 36.38
N LEU A 17 0.55 -22.33 37.07
CA LEU A 17 1.96 -22.00 37.20
C LEU A 17 2.67 -22.02 35.84
N CYS A 18 2.46 -23.05 35.02
CA CYS A 18 3.00 -23.11 33.66
C CYS A 18 2.51 -21.94 32.79
N TYR A 19 1.23 -21.58 32.91
CA TYR A 19 0.66 -20.43 32.21
C TYR A 19 1.30 -19.12 32.66
N CYS A 20 1.44 -18.89 33.98
CA CYS A 20 2.10 -17.70 34.50
C CYS A 20 3.58 -17.62 34.11
N VAL A 21 4.30 -18.74 34.10
CA VAL A 21 5.70 -18.80 33.64
C VAL A 21 5.80 -18.51 32.15
N ALA A 22 4.89 -19.05 31.33
CA ALA A 22 4.84 -18.75 29.90
C ALA A 22 4.55 -17.27 29.63
N VAL A 23 3.58 -16.69 30.35
CA VAL A 23 3.25 -15.26 30.26
C VAL A 23 4.43 -14.38 30.71
N ALA A 24 5.09 -14.72 31.82
CA ALA A 24 6.27 -14.00 32.28
C ALA A 24 7.46 -14.10 31.31
N ALA A 25 7.64 -15.26 30.67
CA ALA A 25 8.65 -15.45 29.62
C ALA A 25 8.33 -14.64 28.36
N LEU A 26 7.06 -14.53 27.98
CA LEU A 26 6.60 -13.68 26.88
C LEU A 26 6.83 -12.19 27.18
N PHE A 27 6.48 -11.72 28.37
CA PHE A 27 6.76 -10.33 28.78
C PHE A 27 8.26 -10.02 28.91
N GLY A 28 9.06 -11.00 29.37
CA GLY A 28 10.51 -10.88 29.41
C GLY A 28 11.13 -10.83 28.02
N ALA A 29 10.63 -11.66 27.10
CA ALA A 29 11.02 -11.64 25.70
C ALA A 29 10.63 -10.31 25.04
N ASP A 30 9.43 -9.78 25.27
CA ASP A 30 9.00 -8.49 24.72
C ASP A 30 9.83 -7.30 25.25
N ARG A 31 10.26 -7.36 26.51
CA ARG A 31 11.19 -6.36 27.08
C ARG A 31 12.61 -6.46 26.52
N ALA A 32 13.10 -7.66 26.23
CA ALA A 32 14.40 -7.84 25.58
C ALA A 32 14.35 -7.44 24.10
N ARG A 33 13.24 -7.75 23.41
CA ARG A 33 12.99 -7.42 22.00
C ARG A 33 12.89 -5.91 21.73
N THR A 34 12.29 -5.16 22.65
CA THR A 34 12.22 -3.69 22.57
C THR A 34 13.58 -3.01 22.81
N ALA A 35 14.54 -3.70 23.42
CA ALA A 35 15.87 -3.15 23.72
C ALA A 35 16.90 -3.37 22.60
N GLU A 36 16.71 -4.37 21.72
CA GLU A 36 17.69 -4.75 20.68
C GLU A 36 17.37 -4.26 19.26
N GLY A 37 16.32 -3.45 19.06
CA GLY A 37 15.99 -2.94 17.71
C GLY A 37 15.62 -4.05 16.72
N MET A 38 15.12 -5.19 17.22
CA MET A 38 14.71 -6.35 16.41
C MET A 38 13.32 -6.13 15.78
N ASP A 39 13.13 -5.02 15.07
CA ASP A 39 11.88 -4.75 14.36
C ASP A 39 11.56 -5.85 13.33
N GLU A 40 12.57 -6.50 12.76
CA GLU A 40 12.39 -7.59 11.78
C GLU A 40 11.75 -8.85 12.39
N VAL A 41 12.04 -9.17 13.67
CA VAL A 41 11.45 -10.33 14.37
C VAL A 41 10.06 -9.99 14.93
N LEU A 42 9.72 -8.71 15.05
CA LEU A 42 8.44 -8.23 15.55
C LEU A 42 7.29 -8.58 14.59
N TYR A 43 7.55 -8.57 13.28
CA TYR A 43 6.50 -8.70 12.26
C TYR A 43 6.34 -10.10 11.68
N LEU A 44 7.40 -10.91 11.59
CA LEU A 44 7.36 -12.25 10.99
C LEU A 44 8.06 -13.29 11.87
N PRO A 45 7.31 -14.23 12.50
CA PRO A 45 7.92 -15.42 13.09
C PRO A 45 8.58 -16.27 11.99
N ASN A 46 9.65 -16.99 12.31
CA ASN A 46 10.38 -17.82 11.34
C ASN A 46 9.41 -18.74 10.55
N GLU A 47 9.35 -18.51 9.24
CA GLU A 47 8.39 -19.14 8.32
C GLU A 47 8.39 -20.67 8.36
N LYS A 48 9.57 -21.28 8.59
CA LYS A 48 9.72 -22.74 8.66
C LYS A 48 9.16 -23.33 9.95
N LEU A 49 9.10 -22.53 11.02
CA LEU A 49 8.55 -22.96 12.31
C LEU A 49 7.03 -22.82 12.33
N LEU A 50 6.48 -21.77 11.70
CA LEU A 50 5.03 -21.51 11.71
C LEU A 50 4.22 -22.70 11.17
N THR A 51 4.49 -23.21 9.97
CA THR A 51 3.65 -24.25 9.34
C THR A 51 3.62 -25.58 10.11
N HIS A 52 4.66 -25.88 10.90
CA HIS A 52 4.79 -27.16 11.62
C HIS A 52 4.48 -27.07 13.13
N PHE A 53 4.55 -25.87 13.73
CA PHE A 53 4.32 -25.67 15.17
C PHE A 53 2.97 -25.04 15.53
N THR A 54 2.10 -24.73 14.57
CA THR A 54 0.77 -24.16 14.87
C THR A 54 -0.17 -25.12 15.61
N GLY A 55 0.12 -26.44 15.61
CA GLY A 55 -0.73 -27.43 16.27
C GLY A 55 -2.17 -27.45 15.74
N GLY A 56 -2.40 -27.00 14.50
CA GLY A 56 -3.74 -26.88 13.90
C GLY A 56 -4.42 -25.53 14.11
N LEU A 57 -3.80 -24.58 14.82
CA LEU A 57 -4.31 -23.22 15.06
C LEU A 57 -3.93 -22.23 13.94
N ASN A 58 -3.80 -22.72 12.69
CA ASN A 58 -3.35 -21.91 11.55
C ASN A 58 -4.21 -20.65 11.34
N SER A 59 -5.54 -20.79 11.40
CA SER A 59 -6.46 -19.67 11.21
C SER A 59 -6.33 -18.62 12.30
N VAL A 60 -6.25 -19.04 13.57
CA VAL A 60 -6.07 -18.12 14.72
C VAL A 60 -4.74 -17.36 14.62
N ILE A 61 -3.68 -18.03 14.15
CA ILE A 61 -2.39 -17.38 13.93
C ILE A 61 -2.45 -16.43 12.74
N ALA A 62 -3.16 -16.80 11.67
CA ALA A 62 -3.42 -15.91 10.54
C ALA A 62 -4.20 -14.65 10.97
N ASP A 63 -5.22 -14.79 11.82
CA ASP A 63 -5.97 -13.67 12.41
C ASP A 63 -5.05 -12.73 13.20
N LEU A 64 -4.18 -13.30 14.03
CA LEU A 64 -3.23 -12.50 14.81
C LEU A 64 -2.22 -11.76 13.93
N LEU A 65 -1.69 -12.43 12.90
CA LEU A 65 -0.80 -11.81 11.92
C LEU A 65 -1.50 -10.73 11.12
N TRP A 66 -2.78 -10.92 10.79
CA TRP A 66 -3.59 -9.92 10.11
C TRP A 66 -3.80 -8.68 10.97
N LEU A 67 -4.14 -8.83 12.25
CA LEU A 67 -4.25 -7.70 13.18
C LEU A 67 -2.92 -6.95 13.36
N ASN A 68 -1.81 -7.68 13.41
CA ASN A 68 -0.48 -7.06 13.44
C ASN A 68 -0.17 -6.33 12.13
N CYS A 69 -0.60 -6.88 10.99
CA CYS A 69 -0.46 -6.26 9.68
C CYS A 69 -1.22 -4.94 9.61
N ILE A 70 -2.47 -4.89 10.10
CA ILE A 70 -3.26 -3.65 10.18
C ILE A 70 -2.53 -2.62 11.05
N GLN A 71 -2.06 -3.02 12.25
CA GLN A 71 -1.36 -2.10 13.16
C GLN A 71 -0.03 -1.59 12.58
N TYR A 72 0.75 -2.46 11.94
CA TYR A 72 1.97 -2.10 11.22
C TYR A 72 1.64 -1.06 10.14
N THR A 73 0.63 -1.36 9.32
CA THR A 73 0.20 -0.50 8.22
C THR A 73 -0.26 0.86 8.74
N ALA A 74 -1.03 0.92 9.82
CA ALA A 74 -1.45 2.18 10.44
C ALA A 74 -0.25 3.00 10.95
N ARG A 75 0.69 2.37 11.65
CA ARG A 75 1.90 3.04 12.15
C ARG A 75 2.72 3.63 11.01
N GLU A 76 2.97 2.86 9.95
CA GLU A 76 3.72 3.34 8.79
C GLU A 76 2.97 4.40 7.99
N HIS A 77 1.63 4.33 7.96
CA HIS A 77 0.80 5.33 7.28
C HIS A 77 0.95 6.73 7.89
N HIS A 78 1.08 6.82 9.21
CA HIS A 78 1.34 8.09 9.91
C HIS A 78 2.82 8.48 9.95
N GLY A 79 3.72 7.58 9.55
CA GLY A 79 5.16 7.77 9.55
C GLY A 79 5.73 8.10 8.17
N LEU A 80 6.88 7.50 7.85
CA LEU A 80 7.61 7.71 6.60
C LEU A 80 7.01 6.96 5.40
N ARG A 81 5.98 6.12 5.61
CA ARG A 81 5.25 5.38 4.56
C ARG A 81 6.10 4.34 3.81
N HIS A 82 7.06 3.72 4.50
CA HIS A 82 7.83 2.59 3.97
C HIS A 82 7.19 1.28 4.42
N PHE A 83 6.50 0.59 3.51
CA PHE A 83 5.75 -0.63 3.78
C PHE A 83 6.56 -1.90 3.49
N THR A 84 7.80 -1.97 4.00
CA THR A 84 8.75 -3.07 3.76
C THR A 84 8.17 -4.45 4.06
N TRP A 85 7.47 -4.61 5.18
CA TRP A 85 7.00 -5.93 5.65
C TRP A 85 5.61 -6.32 5.15
N LEU A 86 4.89 -5.39 4.52
CA LEU A 86 3.47 -5.56 4.20
C LEU A 86 3.21 -6.81 3.34
N GLU A 87 3.95 -6.97 2.22
CA GLU A 87 3.77 -8.11 1.33
C GLU A 87 4.07 -9.45 2.01
N ALA A 88 5.13 -9.50 2.82
CA ALA A 88 5.53 -10.70 3.53
C ALA A 88 4.51 -11.10 4.61
N MET A 89 3.95 -10.13 5.34
CA MET A 89 2.88 -10.35 6.32
C MET A 89 1.61 -10.89 5.65
N LEU A 90 1.21 -10.31 4.51
CA LEU A 90 0.05 -10.76 3.75
C LEU A 90 0.25 -12.18 3.18
N THR A 91 1.42 -12.44 2.59
CA THR A 91 1.76 -13.75 2.02
C THR A 91 1.81 -14.82 3.10
N THR A 92 2.35 -14.50 4.27
CA THR A 92 2.40 -15.46 5.40
C THR A 92 1.00 -15.74 5.94
N SER A 93 0.16 -14.72 6.08
CA SER A 93 -1.22 -14.86 6.57
C SER A 93 -2.07 -15.71 5.62
N THR A 94 -1.99 -15.46 4.31
CA THR A 94 -2.71 -16.22 3.28
C THR A 94 -2.17 -17.65 3.08
N ARG A 95 -0.89 -17.89 3.37
CA ARG A 95 -0.33 -19.25 3.40
C ARG A 95 -0.85 -20.07 4.59
N LEU A 96 -1.07 -19.42 5.73
CA LEU A 96 -1.62 -20.07 6.93
C LEU A 96 -3.12 -20.34 6.78
N ASP A 97 -3.88 -19.38 6.26
CA ASP A 97 -5.30 -19.52 5.95
C ASP A 97 -5.64 -19.04 4.52
N PRO A 98 -5.65 -19.95 3.53
CA PRO A 98 -5.98 -19.60 2.14
C PRO A 98 -7.44 -19.21 1.91
N TYR A 99 -8.33 -19.44 2.88
CA TYR A 99 -9.75 -19.07 2.77
C TYR A 99 -10.07 -17.72 3.40
N PHE A 100 -9.06 -17.07 4.00
CA PHE A 100 -9.21 -15.79 4.66
C PHE A 100 -9.35 -14.65 3.64
N THR A 101 -10.58 -14.48 3.14
CA THR A 101 -10.90 -13.57 2.03
C THR A 101 -10.54 -12.11 2.33
N ASP A 102 -10.68 -11.64 3.57
CA ASP A 102 -10.38 -10.25 3.93
C ASP A 102 -8.89 -9.92 3.81
N VAL A 103 -7.99 -10.86 4.08
CA VAL A 103 -6.55 -10.65 3.90
C VAL A 103 -6.23 -10.44 2.42
N TYR A 104 -6.86 -11.21 1.53
CA TYR A 104 -6.70 -11.00 0.08
C TYR A 104 -7.30 -9.66 -0.36
N ARG A 105 -8.50 -9.34 0.12
CA ARG A 105 -9.24 -8.14 -0.28
C ARG A 105 -8.55 -6.87 0.23
N LEU A 106 -8.46 -6.71 1.55
CA LEU A 106 -7.90 -5.54 2.20
C LEU A 106 -6.39 -5.47 2.02
N GLY A 107 -5.69 -6.61 2.04
CA GLY A 107 -4.26 -6.66 1.76
C GLY A 107 -3.92 -6.17 0.36
N ALA A 108 -4.74 -6.50 -0.64
CA ALA A 108 -4.54 -6.00 -1.99
C ALA A 108 -4.81 -4.50 -2.11
N ILE A 109 -5.82 -3.97 -1.40
CA ILE A 109 -6.03 -2.52 -1.26
C ILE A 109 -4.81 -1.88 -0.62
N PHE A 110 -4.24 -2.45 0.43
CA PHE A 110 -3.05 -1.89 1.10
C PHE A 110 -1.84 -1.89 0.17
N LEU A 111 -1.56 -2.98 -0.54
CA LEU A 111 -0.47 -3.06 -1.52
C LEU A 111 -0.63 -2.01 -2.64
N ALA A 112 -1.85 -1.85 -3.17
CA ALA A 112 -2.12 -0.91 -4.25
C ALA A 112 -2.15 0.56 -3.77
N ALA A 113 -2.75 0.85 -2.62
CA ALA A 113 -2.96 2.22 -2.17
C ALA A 113 -1.77 2.81 -1.41
N LEU A 114 -1.00 1.96 -0.71
CA LEU A 114 0.05 2.37 0.22
C LEU A 114 1.45 2.12 -0.33
N ARG A 115 1.73 0.91 -0.83
CA ARG A 115 3.01 0.59 -1.49
C ARG A 115 3.04 0.99 -2.96
N ALA A 116 1.87 1.29 -3.53
CA ALA A 116 1.63 1.44 -4.97
C ALA A 116 2.17 0.30 -5.82
N ASP A 117 2.10 -0.90 -5.27
CA ASP A 117 2.50 -2.11 -5.94
C ASP A 117 1.25 -2.78 -6.53
N ALA A 118 0.85 -2.29 -7.70
CA ALA A 118 -0.31 -2.79 -8.42
C ALA A 118 -0.14 -4.26 -8.85
N ASP A 119 1.09 -4.66 -9.17
CA ASP A 119 1.38 -6.03 -9.60
C ASP A 119 1.34 -7.01 -8.43
N ALA A 120 1.93 -6.67 -7.28
CA ALA A 120 1.79 -7.47 -6.06
C ALA A 120 0.33 -7.56 -5.59
N SER A 121 -0.42 -6.45 -5.65
CA SER A 121 -1.86 -6.43 -5.37
C SER A 121 -2.64 -7.39 -6.28
N LEU A 122 -2.44 -7.33 -7.60
CA LEU A 122 -3.07 -8.25 -8.56
C LEU A 122 -2.62 -9.70 -8.36
N ASN A 123 -1.37 -9.95 -8.00
CA ASN A 123 -0.86 -11.29 -7.69
C ASN A 123 -1.57 -11.88 -6.47
N LEU A 124 -1.72 -11.09 -5.41
CA LEU A 124 -2.43 -11.49 -4.20
C LEU A 124 -3.90 -11.79 -4.53
N ILE A 125 -4.58 -10.91 -5.26
CA ILE A 125 -5.99 -11.11 -5.67
C ILE A 125 -6.15 -12.36 -6.54
N ARG A 126 -5.27 -12.56 -7.53
CA ARG A 126 -5.29 -13.77 -8.38
C ARG A 126 -5.14 -15.04 -7.56
N THR A 127 -4.25 -15.03 -6.58
CA THR A 127 -4.08 -16.16 -5.65
C THR A 127 -5.34 -16.37 -4.80
N GLY A 128 -5.95 -15.29 -4.32
CA GLY A 128 -7.19 -15.35 -3.56
C GLY A 128 -8.36 -15.92 -4.36
N MET A 129 -8.49 -15.55 -5.64
CA MET A 129 -9.57 -16.06 -6.52
C MET A 129 -9.46 -17.58 -6.77
N LEU A 130 -8.24 -18.14 -6.76
CA LEU A 130 -8.05 -19.60 -6.89
C LEU A 130 -8.61 -20.35 -5.67
N HIS A 131 -8.44 -19.80 -4.48
CA HIS A 131 -8.89 -20.43 -3.23
C HIS A 131 -10.35 -20.07 -2.87
N ASN A 132 -10.83 -18.89 -3.31
CA ASN A 132 -12.13 -18.32 -2.96
C ASN A 132 -12.95 -17.93 -4.21
N PRO A 133 -13.31 -18.89 -5.10
CA PRO A 133 -13.92 -18.60 -6.40
C PRO A 133 -15.32 -17.99 -6.34
N HIS A 134 -16.00 -18.08 -5.20
CA HIS A 134 -17.35 -17.52 -4.99
C HIS A 134 -17.33 -16.10 -4.40
N SER A 135 -16.14 -15.58 -4.06
CA SER A 135 -16.01 -14.22 -3.55
C SER A 135 -16.12 -13.22 -4.70
N TRP A 136 -17.17 -12.41 -4.68
CA TRP A 136 -17.34 -11.32 -5.65
C TRP A 136 -16.38 -10.15 -5.40
N HIS A 137 -15.90 -10.01 -4.16
CA HIS A 137 -15.01 -8.93 -3.76
C HIS A 137 -13.68 -8.98 -4.51
N LEU A 138 -13.06 -10.16 -4.60
CA LEU A 138 -11.74 -10.32 -5.20
C LEU A 138 -11.66 -9.85 -6.66
N PRO A 139 -12.52 -10.30 -7.59
CA PRO A 139 -12.53 -9.75 -8.95
C PRO A 139 -12.91 -8.27 -8.98
N TYR A 140 -13.77 -7.79 -8.08
CA TYR A 140 -14.04 -6.35 -7.97
C TYR A 140 -12.78 -5.56 -7.61
N GLU A 141 -12.01 -5.99 -6.60
CA GLU A 141 -10.76 -5.32 -6.21
C GLU A 141 -9.73 -5.36 -7.36
N ALA A 142 -9.65 -6.47 -8.12
CA ALA A 142 -8.78 -6.53 -9.29
C ALA A 142 -9.16 -5.47 -10.33
N ALA A 143 -10.46 -5.28 -10.58
CA ALA A 143 -10.91 -4.21 -11.45
C ALA A 143 -10.50 -2.83 -10.92
N MET A 144 -10.64 -2.59 -9.62
CA MET A 144 -10.28 -1.30 -9.01
C MET A 144 -8.79 -1.01 -9.17
N VAL A 145 -7.92 -2.01 -9.00
CA VAL A 145 -6.47 -1.86 -9.24
C VAL A 145 -6.19 -1.41 -10.69
N TYR A 146 -6.89 -1.97 -11.68
CA TYR A 146 -6.76 -1.52 -13.07
C TYR A 146 -7.26 -0.08 -13.29
N LEU A 147 -8.38 0.30 -12.68
CA LEU A 147 -8.98 1.62 -12.84
C LEU A 147 -8.20 2.72 -12.12
N MET A 148 -7.57 2.39 -10.99
CA MET A 148 -6.95 3.37 -10.10
C MET A 148 -5.42 3.40 -10.26
N ASN A 149 -4.78 2.23 -10.33
CA ASN A 149 -3.31 2.14 -10.28
C ASN A 149 -2.68 1.88 -11.66
N LYS A 150 -3.38 1.19 -12.56
CA LYS A 150 -2.89 0.87 -13.91
C LYS A 150 -3.66 1.61 -15.01
N ARG A 151 -4.31 2.73 -14.68
CA ARG A 151 -5.19 3.50 -15.57
C ARG A 151 -4.59 3.92 -16.92
N GLU A 152 -3.25 4.02 -16.99
CA GLU A 152 -2.49 4.44 -18.16
C GLU A 152 -2.15 3.27 -19.10
N GLU A 153 -2.34 2.01 -18.65
CA GLU A 153 -2.16 0.85 -19.52
C GLU A 153 -3.25 0.85 -20.61
N PRO A 154 -2.90 0.57 -21.88
CA PRO A 154 -3.85 0.59 -22.99
C PRO A 154 -5.08 -0.30 -22.76
N ASP A 155 -4.87 -1.44 -22.09
CA ASP A 155 -5.91 -2.45 -21.84
C ASP A 155 -6.59 -2.30 -20.46
N ALA A 156 -6.24 -1.29 -19.66
CA ALA A 156 -6.71 -1.17 -18.28
C ALA A 156 -8.24 -1.20 -18.16
N ARG A 157 -8.92 -0.44 -19.02
CA ARG A 157 -10.40 -0.39 -19.06
C ARG A 157 -11.00 -1.72 -19.46
N TYR A 158 -10.41 -2.39 -20.46
CA TYR A 158 -10.85 -3.70 -20.90
C TYR A 158 -10.69 -4.75 -19.79
N LEU A 159 -9.52 -4.78 -19.15
CA LEU A 159 -9.22 -5.69 -18.05
C LEU A 159 -10.12 -5.43 -16.84
N ALA A 160 -10.31 -4.17 -16.46
CA ALA A 160 -11.25 -3.79 -15.40
C ALA A 160 -12.68 -4.23 -15.70
N THR A 161 -13.18 -3.97 -16.92
CA THR A 161 -14.53 -4.41 -17.35
C THR A 161 -14.67 -5.92 -17.25
N ARG A 162 -13.64 -6.67 -17.67
CA ARG A 162 -13.62 -8.14 -17.56
C ARG A 162 -13.71 -8.60 -16.12
N TYR A 163 -12.93 -7.98 -15.22
CA TYR A 163 -12.95 -8.31 -13.79
C TYR A 163 -14.27 -7.93 -13.10
N LEU A 164 -14.86 -6.76 -13.43
CA LEU A 164 -16.20 -6.42 -12.94
C LEU A 164 -17.26 -7.43 -13.42
N SER A 165 -17.16 -7.86 -14.67
CA SER A 165 -18.04 -8.89 -15.23
C SER A 165 -17.89 -10.23 -14.49
N MET A 166 -16.66 -10.61 -14.11
CA MET A 166 -16.41 -11.79 -13.26
C MET A 166 -17.05 -11.62 -11.88
N SER A 167 -16.97 -10.44 -11.27
CA SER A 167 -17.62 -10.13 -9.99
C SER A 167 -19.13 -10.33 -10.08
N ILE A 168 -19.77 -9.77 -11.11
CA ILE A 168 -21.21 -9.93 -11.38
C ILE A 168 -21.58 -11.40 -11.60
N ALA A 169 -20.74 -12.15 -12.32
CA ALA A 169 -20.98 -13.56 -12.64
C ALA A 169 -20.99 -14.48 -11.41
N THR A 170 -20.47 -14.05 -10.26
CA THR A 170 -20.58 -14.81 -9.00
C THR A 170 -22.02 -14.89 -8.46
N GLY A 171 -22.91 -14.00 -8.91
CA GLY A 171 -24.31 -13.90 -8.45
C GLY A 171 -24.51 -13.18 -7.12
N ASN A 172 -23.43 -12.87 -6.39
CA ASN A 172 -23.48 -12.24 -5.06
C ASN A 172 -23.06 -10.76 -5.06
N ALA A 173 -22.62 -10.24 -6.22
CA ALA A 173 -22.20 -8.85 -6.38
C ALA A 173 -23.37 -7.87 -6.17
N PRO A 174 -23.17 -6.76 -5.44
CA PRO A 174 -24.14 -5.68 -5.34
C PRO A 174 -24.48 -5.09 -6.71
N GLY A 175 -25.73 -4.66 -6.89
CA GLY A 175 -26.20 -4.08 -8.15
C GLY A 175 -25.41 -2.84 -8.61
N GLY A 176 -24.78 -2.12 -7.68
CA GLY A 176 -23.87 -1.00 -8.01
C GLY A 176 -22.71 -1.39 -8.91
N ILE A 177 -22.22 -2.64 -8.85
CA ILE A 177 -21.12 -3.14 -9.69
C ILE A 177 -21.55 -3.23 -11.16
N ALA A 178 -22.81 -3.60 -11.41
CA ALA A 178 -23.36 -3.59 -12.77
C ALA A 178 -23.43 -2.17 -13.33
N ASN A 179 -23.84 -1.20 -12.52
CA ASN A 179 -23.85 0.22 -12.92
C ASN A 179 -22.44 0.73 -13.19
N LEU A 180 -21.45 0.37 -12.36
CA LEU A 180 -20.05 0.72 -12.57
C LEU A 180 -19.50 0.11 -13.87
N THR A 181 -19.86 -1.14 -14.16
CA THR A 181 -19.49 -1.81 -15.42
C THR A 181 -20.06 -1.08 -16.62
N ALA A 182 -21.32 -0.66 -16.55
CA ALA A 182 -21.97 0.13 -17.59
C ALA A 182 -21.31 1.51 -17.76
N LYS A 183 -21.04 2.24 -16.67
CA LYS A 183 -20.30 3.52 -16.71
C LYS A 183 -18.95 3.39 -17.41
N LEU A 184 -18.22 2.31 -17.12
CA LEU A 184 -16.92 2.06 -17.74
C LEU A 184 -17.03 1.77 -19.24
N GLN A 185 -18.13 1.15 -19.68
CA GLN A 185 -18.45 0.92 -21.10
C GLN A 185 -18.94 2.19 -21.81
N ASP A 186 -19.66 3.06 -21.10
CA ASP A 186 -20.25 4.31 -21.60
C ASP A 186 -19.24 5.49 -21.68
N GLU A 187 -17.94 5.21 -21.68
CA GLU A 187 -16.83 6.17 -21.82
C GLU A 187 -16.67 7.21 -20.68
N PHE A 188 -17.08 6.91 -19.45
CA PHE A 188 -16.81 7.81 -18.31
C PHE A 188 -15.31 7.96 -17.98
N SER A 189 -14.93 9.10 -17.39
CA SER A 189 -13.56 9.36 -16.98
C SER A 189 -13.15 8.51 -15.76
N LEU A 190 -11.96 7.90 -15.81
CA LEU A 190 -11.45 7.06 -14.72
C LEU A 190 -11.29 7.83 -13.39
N THR A 191 -11.02 9.14 -13.46
CA THR A 191 -10.92 10.00 -12.28
C THR A 191 -12.24 10.12 -11.52
N GLU A 192 -13.37 10.21 -12.23
CA GLU A 192 -14.69 10.28 -11.60
C GLU A 192 -15.02 8.96 -10.88
N ILE A 193 -14.70 7.83 -11.52
CA ILE A 193 -14.82 6.50 -10.92
C ILE A 193 -13.94 6.38 -9.66
N GLU A 194 -12.69 6.83 -9.73
CA GLU A 194 -11.76 6.84 -8.60
C GLU A 194 -12.34 7.63 -7.41
N GLN A 195 -12.88 8.82 -7.68
CA GLN A 195 -13.44 9.71 -6.66
C GLN A 195 -14.69 9.13 -6.00
N ASP A 196 -15.61 8.56 -6.78
CA ASP A 196 -16.83 7.92 -6.25
C ASP A 196 -16.47 6.74 -5.34
N THR A 197 -15.50 5.93 -5.74
CA THR A 197 -15.04 4.76 -4.97
C THR A 197 -14.47 5.18 -3.60
N TRP A 198 -13.62 6.21 -3.55
CA TRP A 198 -13.09 6.69 -2.28
C TRP A 198 -14.16 7.36 -1.40
N LYS A 199 -15.16 8.02 -1.98
CA LYS A 199 -16.30 8.57 -1.22
C LYS A 199 -17.14 7.48 -0.57
N GLU A 200 -17.32 6.33 -1.21
CA GLU A 200 -17.98 5.19 -0.58
C GLU A 200 -17.16 4.69 0.61
N MET A 201 -15.83 4.58 0.46
CA MET A 201 -14.92 4.11 1.51
C MET A 201 -14.87 5.03 2.75
N LEU A 202 -15.18 6.33 2.61
CA LEU A 202 -15.35 7.25 3.75
C LEU A 202 -16.44 6.83 4.73
N HIS A 203 -17.42 6.02 4.28
CA HIS A 203 -18.53 5.54 5.10
C HIS A 203 -18.25 4.17 5.73
N SER A 204 -17.04 3.62 5.58
CA SER A 204 -16.63 2.35 6.18
C SER A 204 -16.72 2.40 7.71
N GLU A 205 -17.04 1.28 8.36
CA GLU A 205 -17.00 1.15 9.82
C GLU A 205 -15.56 1.14 10.35
N ASP A 206 -14.61 0.71 9.51
CA ASP A 206 -13.18 0.65 9.82
C ASP A 206 -12.55 2.06 9.77
N GLU A 207 -12.01 2.50 10.90
CA GLU A 207 -11.37 3.81 11.07
C GLU A 207 -10.19 4.01 10.12
N PHE A 208 -9.34 3.00 9.94
CA PHE A 208 -8.19 3.09 9.07
C PHE A 208 -8.60 3.27 7.59
N LEU A 209 -9.64 2.54 7.16
CA LEU A 209 -10.16 2.69 5.79
C LEU A 209 -10.76 4.08 5.55
N ARG A 210 -11.42 4.67 6.56
CA ARG A 210 -11.91 6.05 6.46
C ARG A 210 -10.77 7.06 6.34
N GLU A 211 -9.72 6.92 7.15
CA GLU A 211 -8.54 7.81 7.09
C GLU A 211 -7.83 7.72 5.73
N LEU A 212 -7.62 6.49 5.24
CA LEU A 212 -7.05 6.26 3.92
C LEU A 212 -7.88 6.93 2.81
N ALA A 213 -9.20 6.77 2.86
CA ALA A 213 -10.12 7.37 1.89
C ALA A 213 -10.10 8.91 1.95
N GLN A 214 -10.06 9.49 3.16
CA GLN A 214 -9.95 10.94 3.34
C GLN A 214 -8.67 11.47 2.71
N ARG A 215 -7.54 10.82 2.99
CA ARG A 215 -6.26 11.20 2.39
C ARG A 215 -6.30 11.11 0.86
N LYS A 216 -6.84 10.03 0.30
CA LYS A 216 -6.89 9.82 -1.16
C LYS A 216 -7.77 10.85 -1.87
N LEU A 217 -8.87 11.28 -1.25
CA LEU A 217 -9.69 12.36 -1.79
C LEU A 217 -8.96 13.70 -1.80
N ILE A 218 -8.18 14.01 -0.75
CA ILE A 218 -7.32 15.20 -0.75
C ILE A 218 -6.28 15.11 -1.87
N GLU A 219 -5.63 13.96 -2.08
CA GLU A 219 -4.67 13.76 -3.18
C GLU A 219 -5.32 13.94 -4.57
N ILE A 220 -6.59 13.55 -4.75
CA ILE A 220 -7.37 13.82 -5.98
C ILE A 220 -7.57 15.33 -6.17
N ASP A 221 -7.96 16.04 -5.11
CA ASP A 221 -8.19 17.49 -5.16
C ASP A 221 -6.89 18.25 -5.44
N LEU A 222 -5.76 17.86 -4.82
CA LEU A 222 -4.44 18.43 -5.10
C LEU A 222 -4.06 18.24 -6.58
N ARG A 223 -4.29 17.05 -7.15
CA ARG A 223 -4.07 16.79 -8.59
C ARG A 223 -4.93 17.71 -9.46
N HIS A 224 -6.18 17.92 -9.06
CA HIS A 224 -7.08 18.84 -9.75
C HIS A 224 -6.57 20.28 -9.71
N VAL A 225 -6.08 20.75 -8.56
CA VAL A 225 -5.48 22.07 -8.39
C VAL A 225 -4.25 22.23 -9.27
N CYS A 226 -3.33 21.27 -9.28
CA CYS A 226 -2.16 21.29 -10.18
C CYS A 226 -2.57 21.42 -11.66
N ARG A 227 -3.63 20.71 -12.08
CA ARG A 227 -4.17 20.83 -13.45
C ARG A 227 -4.66 22.26 -13.74
N ILE A 228 -5.43 22.87 -12.83
CA ILE A 228 -5.88 24.26 -12.98
C ILE A 228 -4.69 25.23 -13.05
N MET A 229 -3.67 25.03 -12.20
CA MET A 229 -2.46 25.85 -12.22
C MET A 229 -1.71 25.72 -13.55
N ASN A 230 -1.60 24.51 -14.10
CA ASN A 230 -0.98 24.26 -15.39
C ASN A 230 -1.76 24.89 -16.56
N GLU A 231 -3.10 24.86 -16.50
CA GLU A 231 -3.95 25.59 -17.46
C GLU A 231 -3.71 27.11 -17.37
N ALA A 232 -3.62 27.66 -16.15
CA ALA A 232 -3.31 29.07 -15.91
C ALA A 232 -1.90 29.46 -16.40
N LEU A 233 -0.89 28.60 -16.21
CA LEU A 233 0.46 28.77 -16.76
C LEU A 233 0.45 28.82 -18.28
N GLY A 234 -0.36 27.98 -18.93
CA GLY A 234 -0.59 28.01 -20.37
C GLY A 234 -1.15 29.36 -20.83
N ILE A 235 -2.19 29.86 -20.17
CA ILE A 235 -2.80 31.17 -20.46
C ILE A 235 -1.82 32.31 -20.22
N PHE A 236 -1.03 32.26 -19.14
CA PHE A 236 0.00 33.25 -18.85
C PHE A 236 1.03 33.33 -19.98
N LYS A 237 1.54 32.17 -20.43
CA LYS A 237 2.52 32.08 -21.51
C LYS A 237 1.98 32.67 -22.81
N SER A 238 0.73 32.35 -23.16
CA SER A 238 0.08 32.89 -24.37
C SER A 238 -0.18 34.41 -24.28
N SER A 239 -0.49 34.95 -23.11
CA SER A 239 -0.81 36.37 -22.94
C SER A 239 0.43 37.28 -22.78
N ARG A 240 1.49 36.79 -22.13
CA ARG A 240 2.71 37.57 -21.83
C ARG A 240 3.88 37.28 -22.77
N GLY A 241 3.80 36.24 -23.59
CA GLY A 241 4.87 35.83 -24.51
C GLY A 241 6.10 35.23 -23.82
N ARG A 242 6.04 34.99 -22.51
CA ARG A 242 7.08 34.35 -21.70
C ARG A 242 6.46 33.39 -20.68
N PRO A 243 7.16 32.32 -20.25
CA PRO A 243 6.70 31.52 -19.12
C PRO A 243 6.65 32.34 -17.82
N ALA A 244 5.82 31.89 -16.88
CA ALA A 244 5.82 32.44 -15.53
C ALA A 244 7.13 32.07 -14.81
N ALA A 245 7.67 32.98 -14.00
CA ALA A 245 8.86 32.72 -13.18
C ALA A 245 8.51 32.07 -11.84
N SER A 246 7.26 32.21 -11.38
CA SER A 246 6.76 31.61 -10.15
C SER A 246 5.23 31.50 -10.17
N LEU A 247 4.65 30.74 -9.25
CA LEU A 247 3.20 30.61 -9.13
C LEU A 247 2.53 31.92 -8.66
N GLU A 248 3.24 32.76 -7.94
CA GLU A 248 2.78 34.08 -7.48
C GLU A 248 2.53 35.06 -8.64
N GLU A 249 3.22 34.89 -9.78
CA GLU A 249 2.94 35.67 -10.98
C GLU A 249 1.53 35.41 -11.52
N LEU A 250 1.00 34.20 -11.33
CA LEU A 250 -0.37 33.86 -11.73
C LEU A 250 -1.41 34.57 -10.86
N VAL A 251 -1.12 34.70 -9.56
CA VAL A 251 -1.98 35.45 -8.62
C VAL A 251 -1.95 36.94 -8.97
N THR A 252 -0.75 37.49 -9.19
CA THR A 252 -0.56 38.90 -9.56
C THR A 252 -1.22 39.24 -10.90
N ALA A 253 -1.21 38.29 -11.85
CA ALA A 253 -1.88 38.44 -13.14
C ALA A 253 -3.41 38.24 -13.07
N GLY A 254 -3.96 37.89 -11.91
CA GLY A 254 -5.39 37.62 -11.71
C GLY A 254 -5.88 36.31 -12.34
N LEU A 255 -4.97 35.42 -12.73
CA LEU A 255 -5.30 34.09 -13.28
C LEU A 255 -5.62 33.10 -12.17
N LEU A 256 -5.10 33.33 -10.97
CA LEU A 256 -5.46 32.61 -9.74
C LEU A 256 -5.88 33.60 -8.66
N ARG A 257 -6.84 33.22 -7.79
CA ARG A 257 -7.24 34.05 -6.64
C ARG A 257 -6.17 34.06 -5.55
N ALA A 258 -5.63 32.88 -5.25
CA ALA A 258 -4.57 32.63 -4.30
C ALA A 258 -3.98 31.25 -4.61
N ILE A 259 -2.79 30.97 -4.09
CA ILE A 259 -2.24 29.61 -4.06
C ILE A 259 -2.91 28.91 -2.86
N PRO A 260 -3.68 27.83 -3.05
CA PRO A 260 -4.33 27.12 -1.96
C PRO A 260 -3.28 26.40 -1.09
N GLU A 261 -3.63 26.21 0.18
CA GLU A 261 -2.86 25.37 1.09
C GLU A 261 -3.10 23.88 0.80
N ASP A 262 -2.10 23.05 1.09
CA ASP A 262 -2.22 21.61 1.06
C ASP A 262 -2.69 21.11 2.45
N PRO A 263 -3.88 20.49 2.57
CA PRO A 263 -4.37 19.99 3.85
C PRO A 263 -3.50 18.90 4.48
N LEU A 264 -2.61 18.26 3.72
CA LEU A 264 -1.67 17.24 4.18
C LEU A 264 -0.30 17.83 4.58
N GLY A 265 -0.15 19.15 4.57
CA GLY A 265 1.05 19.86 5.03
C GLY A 265 2.13 20.08 3.95
N GLY A 266 1.85 19.70 2.70
CA GLY A 266 2.72 20.00 1.56
C GLY A 266 2.64 21.44 1.07
N SER A 267 3.26 21.70 -0.08
CA SER A 267 3.21 23.01 -0.75
C SER A 267 3.23 22.89 -2.26
N PHE A 268 2.67 23.91 -2.93
CA PHE A 268 2.72 24.02 -4.39
C PHE A 268 3.96 24.80 -4.82
N PHE A 269 4.61 24.36 -5.89
CA PHE A 269 5.76 25.05 -6.46
C PHE A 269 5.82 24.90 -7.99
N LEU A 270 6.62 25.74 -8.64
CA LEU A 270 6.87 25.68 -10.07
C LEU A 270 8.20 24.97 -10.33
N GLY A 271 8.16 23.87 -11.11
CA GLY A 271 9.36 23.14 -11.52
C GLY A 271 10.17 23.89 -12.57
N SER A 272 11.44 23.51 -12.74
CA SER A 272 12.33 24.05 -13.77
C SER A 272 11.86 23.79 -15.21
N ASP A 273 10.99 22.80 -15.39
CA ASP A 273 10.29 22.48 -16.63
C ASP A 273 9.07 23.38 -16.91
N GLY A 274 8.72 24.27 -15.98
CA GLY A 274 7.59 25.18 -16.07
C GLY A 274 6.23 24.55 -15.75
N VAL A 275 6.23 23.40 -15.06
CA VAL A 275 5.02 22.70 -14.61
C VAL A 275 4.78 22.95 -13.12
N ALA A 276 3.52 23.11 -12.73
CA ALA A 276 3.12 23.22 -11.34
C ALA A 276 3.07 21.84 -10.66
N TYR A 277 3.77 21.72 -9.55
CA TYR A 277 3.85 20.52 -8.71
C TYR A 277 3.33 20.79 -7.30
N ASN A 278 3.06 19.71 -6.58
CA ASN A 278 2.76 19.71 -5.17
C ASN A 278 3.67 18.69 -4.47
N THR A 279 4.27 19.07 -3.34
CA THR A 279 5.23 18.21 -2.62
C THR A 279 4.59 16.92 -2.12
N THR A 280 3.38 16.96 -1.54
CA THR A 280 2.69 15.74 -1.07
C THR A 280 2.47 14.73 -2.20
N LEU A 281 2.06 15.21 -3.37
CA LEU A 281 1.87 14.35 -4.54
C LEU A 281 3.21 13.82 -5.06
N LEU A 282 4.25 14.65 -5.09
CA LEU A 282 5.57 14.22 -5.56
C LEU A 282 6.23 13.23 -4.60
N ASP A 283 6.14 13.45 -3.29
CA ASP A 283 6.68 12.54 -2.27
C ASP A 283 6.02 11.17 -2.35
N ASP A 284 4.70 11.13 -2.62
CA ASP A 284 4.01 9.87 -2.92
C ASP A 284 4.63 9.24 -4.18
N VAL A 285 4.80 9.98 -5.29
CA VAL A 285 5.45 9.44 -6.50
C VAL A 285 6.89 8.97 -6.25
N VAL A 286 7.68 9.68 -5.43
CA VAL A 286 9.04 9.29 -5.02
C VAL A 286 8.99 7.93 -4.32
N ASN A 287 8.16 7.79 -3.30
CA ASN A 287 8.03 6.53 -2.56
C ASN A 287 7.61 5.37 -3.46
N ARG A 288 6.65 5.60 -4.36
CA ARG A 288 6.23 4.59 -5.35
C ARG A 288 7.35 4.20 -6.31
N THR A 289 8.18 5.15 -6.69
CA THR A 289 9.31 4.95 -7.60
C THR A 289 10.45 4.21 -6.90
N LEU A 290 10.66 4.48 -5.61
CA LEU A 290 11.67 3.82 -4.79
C LEU A 290 11.32 2.38 -4.43
N ASN A 291 10.05 2.07 -4.15
CA ASN A 291 9.65 0.74 -3.67
C ASN A 291 10.16 -0.43 -4.55
N PRO A 292 10.04 -0.40 -5.91
CA PRO A 292 10.62 -1.43 -6.76
C PRO A 292 12.16 -1.50 -6.69
N VAL A 293 12.83 -0.36 -6.53
CA VAL A 293 14.30 -0.28 -6.44
C VAL A 293 14.77 -0.89 -5.12
N ILE A 294 14.10 -0.58 -4.01
CA ILE A 294 14.36 -1.17 -2.69
C ILE A 294 14.17 -2.69 -2.76
N ASN A 295 13.07 -3.17 -3.33
CA ASN A 295 12.83 -4.60 -3.49
C ASN A 295 13.92 -5.30 -4.32
N ALA A 296 14.43 -4.63 -5.35
CA ALA A 296 15.51 -5.15 -6.18
C ALA A 296 16.85 -5.18 -5.43
N LEU A 297 17.15 -4.16 -4.63
CA LEU A 297 18.30 -4.12 -3.72
C LEU A 297 18.24 -5.29 -2.73
N ASP A 298 17.09 -5.48 -2.09
CA ASP A 298 16.88 -6.56 -1.11
C ASP A 298 17.03 -7.93 -1.76
N SER A 299 16.44 -8.13 -2.93
CA SER A 299 16.55 -9.38 -3.69
C SER A 299 18.00 -9.67 -4.09
N TYR A 300 18.75 -8.65 -4.51
CA TYR A 300 20.17 -8.78 -4.80
C TYR A 300 20.96 -9.17 -3.55
N ASN A 301 20.72 -8.49 -2.43
CA ASN A 301 21.40 -8.77 -1.17
C ASN A 301 21.09 -10.18 -0.65
N GLN A 302 19.84 -10.64 -0.75
CA GLN A 302 19.49 -12.00 -0.37
C GLN A 302 20.23 -13.05 -1.21
N GLN A 303 20.36 -12.80 -2.52
CA GLN A 303 21.02 -13.73 -3.45
C GLN A 303 22.55 -13.70 -3.33
N HIS A 304 23.15 -12.52 -3.11
CA HIS A 304 24.60 -12.32 -3.15
C HIS A 304 25.25 -12.14 -1.77
N GLN A 305 24.43 -12.01 -0.71
CA GLN A 305 24.86 -11.70 0.67
C GLN A 305 25.71 -10.41 0.76
N ALA A 306 25.45 -9.47 -0.15
CA ALA A 306 26.09 -8.16 -0.23
C ALA A 306 25.21 -7.18 -1.03
N TRP A 307 25.28 -5.90 -0.70
CA TRP A 307 24.66 -4.82 -1.48
C TRP A 307 25.40 -4.57 -2.79
N PRO A 308 24.71 -4.16 -3.87
CA PRO A 308 25.38 -3.82 -5.12
C PRO A 308 26.25 -2.56 -4.93
N PRO A 309 27.38 -2.44 -5.64
CA PRO A 309 28.26 -1.28 -5.53
C PRO A 309 27.66 0.01 -6.11
N ASP A 310 26.71 -0.13 -7.04
CA ASP A 310 25.99 0.95 -7.71
C ASP A 310 24.60 0.47 -8.15
N LEU A 311 23.69 1.40 -8.45
CA LEU A 311 22.34 1.05 -8.91
C LEU A 311 22.36 0.42 -10.31
N GLU A 312 23.35 0.75 -11.15
CA GLU A 312 23.54 0.19 -12.48
C GLU A 312 23.78 -1.32 -12.45
N THR A 313 24.33 -1.84 -11.35
CA THR A 313 24.54 -3.27 -11.14
C THR A 313 23.20 -4.01 -11.11
N LEU A 314 22.14 -3.44 -10.54
CA LEU A 314 20.81 -4.06 -10.54
C LEU A 314 20.25 -4.19 -11.97
N VAL A 315 20.54 -3.21 -12.82
CA VAL A 315 20.14 -3.25 -14.24
C VAL A 315 20.95 -4.31 -14.98
N ARG A 316 22.28 -4.31 -14.81
CA ARG A 316 23.18 -5.27 -15.46
C ARG A 316 22.90 -6.72 -15.09
N THR A 317 22.44 -6.95 -13.87
CA THR A 317 22.11 -8.28 -13.34
C THR A 317 20.65 -8.69 -13.56
N GLY A 318 19.83 -7.80 -14.11
CA GLY A 318 18.45 -8.08 -14.48
C GLY A 318 17.43 -7.98 -13.34
N PHE A 319 17.83 -7.48 -12.16
CA PHE A 319 16.91 -7.20 -11.06
C PHE A 319 16.06 -5.94 -11.33
N LEU A 320 16.59 -5.00 -12.10
CA LEU A 320 15.86 -3.84 -12.62
C LEU A 320 15.98 -3.78 -14.14
N LYS A 321 14.95 -3.24 -14.80
CA LYS A 321 15.01 -2.97 -16.26
C LYS A 321 15.80 -1.70 -16.57
N GLU A 322 15.59 -0.68 -15.76
CA GLU A 322 16.26 0.61 -15.83
C GLU A 322 16.21 1.28 -14.44
N ILE A 323 17.09 2.26 -14.22
CA ILE A 323 17.04 3.10 -13.02
C ILE A 323 15.99 4.19 -13.29
N PRO A 324 14.93 4.28 -12.49
CA PRO A 324 13.91 5.31 -12.71
C PRO A 324 14.50 6.70 -12.47
N LYS A 325 13.99 7.71 -13.17
CA LYS A 325 14.36 9.11 -12.90
C LYS A 325 13.73 9.59 -11.60
N HIS A 326 14.37 10.55 -10.95
CA HIS A 326 13.81 11.18 -9.77
C HIS A 326 12.55 11.99 -10.14
N PRO A 327 11.42 11.85 -9.41
CA PRO A 327 10.18 12.57 -9.71
C PRO A 327 10.26 14.09 -9.55
N TYR A 328 11.03 14.58 -8.58
CA TYR A 328 11.35 16.01 -8.51
C TYR A 328 12.29 16.38 -9.67
N PRO A 329 11.97 17.42 -10.47
CA PRO A 329 12.67 17.74 -11.71
C PRO A 329 14.15 18.10 -11.53
N ASP A 330 14.53 18.59 -10.36
CA ASP A 330 15.89 19.09 -10.07
C ASP A 330 16.68 18.21 -9.08
N GLN A 331 16.20 17.00 -8.79
CA GLN A 331 16.83 16.08 -7.84
C GLN A 331 17.31 14.79 -8.52
N HIS A 332 18.18 14.06 -7.84
CA HIS A 332 18.77 12.79 -8.29
C HIS A 332 18.84 11.83 -7.12
N TRP A 333 18.79 10.52 -7.39
CA TRP A 333 18.92 9.49 -6.35
C TRP A 333 20.31 9.48 -5.73
N GLU A 334 20.35 9.39 -4.41
CA GLU A 334 21.57 9.15 -3.63
C GLU A 334 21.54 7.74 -3.06
N TYR A 335 22.52 6.91 -3.43
CA TYR A 335 22.63 5.51 -2.99
C TYR A 335 23.92 5.27 -2.20
N ASP A 336 23.80 4.64 -1.04
CA ASP A 336 24.92 4.23 -0.20
C ASP A 336 25.15 2.71 -0.31
N PRO A 337 26.25 2.26 -0.95
CA PRO A 337 26.55 0.83 -1.14
C PRO A 337 26.96 0.11 0.14
N SER A 338 27.29 0.83 1.22
CA SER A 338 27.65 0.21 2.50
C SER A 338 26.43 -0.22 3.30
N THR A 339 25.35 0.54 3.20
CA THR A 339 24.09 0.30 3.94
C THR A 339 22.97 -0.24 3.05
N GLY A 340 23.08 -0.09 1.73
CA GLY A 340 22.00 -0.39 0.79
C GLY A 340 20.91 0.71 0.76
N HIS A 341 21.11 1.82 1.46
CA HIS A 341 20.12 2.89 1.58
C HIS A 341 20.06 3.74 0.31
N ILE A 342 18.86 4.13 -0.10
CA ILE A 342 18.59 5.01 -1.24
C ILE A 342 17.62 6.12 -0.82
N GLN A 343 17.90 7.37 -1.22
CA GLN A 343 17.03 8.53 -0.99
C GLN A 343 16.93 9.43 -2.22
#